data_AF-A0A7W1N1L6-F1
#
_entry.id   AF-A0A7W1N1L6-F1
#
_cell.length_a   1.000
_cell.length_b   1.000
_cell.length_c   1.000
_cell.angle_alpha   90.00
_cell.angle_beta   90.00
_cell.angle_gamma   90.00
#
_symmetry.space_group_name_H-M   'P 1'
#
loop_
_entity.id
_entity.type
_entity.pdbx_description
1 polymer ?
#
loop_
_entity_poly.entity_id
_entity_poly.type
_entity_poly.pdbx_seq_one_letter_code
_entity_poly.pdbx_strand_id
1 'polypeptide(L)'
;MEELDTVLAQVDAGALGDPLPVLAYLAGLSLELDEGELNGARRRALLLVAAGGDPHRELDVDDRAVKSLAADLYTKRRRADLGRALDALVLRVRDLPTAREGALFLAADLDLAWRLVALALLAEELSE
;
A
#
# COMPACT_ATOMS: atom_id res chain seq x y z
N MET A 1 5.76 -10.06 15.60
CA MET A 1 6.78 -10.58 14.65
C MET A 1 6.31 -11.86 14.00
N GLU A 2 5.85 -12.85 14.79
CA GLU A 2 5.34 -14.13 14.27
C GLU A 2 4.17 -13.98 13.27
N GLU A 3 3.28 -13.00 13.51
CA GLU A 3 2.14 -12.72 12.62
C GLU A 3 2.57 -12.11 11.27
N LEU A 4 3.51 -11.16 11.27
CA LEU A 4 4.07 -10.59 10.03
C LEU A 4 4.78 -11.66 9.20
N ASP A 5 5.59 -12.50 9.83
CA ASP A 5 6.29 -13.58 9.11
C ASP A 5 5.32 -14.61 8.53
N THR A 6 4.19 -14.84 9.21
CA THR A 6 3.10 -15.68 8.70
C THR A 6 2.49 -15.08 7.43
N VAL A 7 2.17 -13.78 7.43
CA VAL A 7 1.63 -13.10 6.25
C VAL A 7 2.63 -13.13 5.10
N LEU A 8 3.91 -12.87 5.35
CA LEU A 8 4.95 -12.91 4.31
C LEU A 8 5.12 -14.30 3.70
N ALA A 9 5.00 -15.37 4.50
CA ALA A 9 5.00 -16.74 3.99
C ALA A 9 3.74 -17.03 3.14
N GLN A 10 2.57 -16.48 3.50
CA GLN A 10 1.35 -16.60 2.69
C GLN A 10 1.44 -15.84 1.36
N VAL A 11 2.04 -14.64 1.37
CA VAL A 11 2.37 -13.90 0.14
C VAL A 11 3.27 -14.74 -0.75
N ASP A 12 4.32 -15.32 -0.17
CA ASP A 12 5.29 -16.12 -0.93
C ASP A 12 4.67 -17.37 -1.58
N ALA A 13 3.76 -18.01 -0.84
CA ALA A 13 2.97 -19.15 -1.30
C ALA A 13 1.86 -18.78 -2.31
N GLY A 14 1.66 -17.49 -2.59
CA GLY A 14 0.60 -17.00 -3.49
C GLY A 14 -0.82 -17.11 -2.92
N ALA A 15 -0.97 -17.34 -1.62
CA ALA A 15 -2.27 -17.53 -0.98
C ALA A 15 -3.10 -16.24 -0.90
N LEU A 16 -2.46 -15.08 -1.06
CA LEU A 16 -3.08 -13.75 -0.97
C LEU A 16 -3.26 -13.08 -2.34
N GLY A 17 -3.06 -13.81 -3.44
CA GLY A 17 -3.17 -13.26 -4.79
C GLY A 17 -1.93 -12.48 -5.21
N ASP A 18 -2.11 -11.25 -5.72
CA ASP A 18 -1.02 -10.38 -6.13
C ASP A 18 -0.17 -9.97 -4.91
N PRO A 19 1.15 -10.25 -4.89
CA PRO A 19 2.00 -9.86 -3.78
C PRO A 19 2.19 -8.34 -3.64
N LEU A 20 2.05 -7.56 -4.72
CA LEU A 20 2.45 -6.15 -4.71
C LEU A 20 1.60 -5.27 -3.78
N PRO A 21 0.25 -5.30 -3.80
CA PRO A 21 -0.55 -4.49 -2.88
C PRO A 21 -0.31 -4.87 -1.42
N VAL A 22 -0.14 -6.16 -1.12
CA VAL A 22 0.10 -6.66 0.23
C VAL A 22 1.45 -6.18 0.76
N LEU A 23 2.52 -6.35 -0.01
CA LEU A 23 3.86 -5.92 0.39
C LEU A 23 3.96 -4.39 0.53
N ALA A 24 3.30 -3.64 -0.37
CA ALA A 24 3.21 -2.19 -0.26
C ALA A 24 2.48 -1.77 1.02
N TYR A 25 1.35 -2.39 1.35
CA TYR A 25 0.63 -2.13 2.60
C TYR A 25 1.51 -2.42 3.83
N LEU A 26 2.17 -3.58 3.88
CA LEU A 26 3.06 -3.96 4.98
C LEU A 26 4.22 -2.97 5.17
N ALA A 27 4.81 -2.48 4.07
CA ALA A 27 5.82 -1.42 4.13
C ALA A 27 5.21 -0.09 4.60
N GLY A 28 3.99 0.22 4.15
CA GLY A 28 3.22 1.40 4.51
C GLY A 28 2.85 1.49 6.00
N LEU A 29 2.70 0.36 6.70
CA LEU A 29 2.44 0.32 8.15
C LEU A 29 3.55 0.98 8.98
N SER A 30 4.76 1.12 8.44
CA SER A 30 5.88 1.80 9.10
C SER A 30 5.85 3.32 8.92
N LEU A 31 4.91 3.86 8.14
CA LEU A 31 4.81 5.29 7.87
C LEU A 31 4.07 6.01 8.99
N GLU A 32 4.65 7.12 9.45
CA GLU A 32 3.97 8.03 10.35
C GLU A 32 3.02 8.94 9.55
N LEU A 33 1.74 8.60 9.62
CA LEU A 33 0.65 9.40 9.07
C LEU A 33 -0.11 10.07 10.22
N ASP A 34 -0.27 11.39 10.13
CA ASP A 34 -1.14 12.10 11.07
C ASP A 34 -2.59 11.67 10.84
N GLU A 35 -3.29 11.29 11.90
CA GLU A 35 -4.65 10.75 11.82
C GLU A 35 -5.63 11.78 11.25
N GLY A 36 -5.49 13.06 11.61
CA GLY A 36 -6.33 14.14 11.09
C GLY A 36 -6.13 14.35 9.60
N GLU A 37 -4.88 14.35 9.15
CA GLU A 37 -4.50 14.42 7.75
C GLU A 37 -5.01 13.21 6.95
N LEU A 38 -4.80 11.99 7.46
CA LEU A 38 -5.25 10.75 6.85
C LEU A 38 -6.78 10.73 6.69
N ASN A 39 -7.52 11.00 7.76
CA ASN A 39 -8.98 11.02 7.74
C ASN A 39 -9.51 12.10 6.78
N GLY A 40 -8.84 13.26 6.72
CA GLY A 40 -9.18 14.31 5.77
C GLY A 40 -8.98 13.87 4.32
N ALA A 41 -7.87 13.20 4.01
CA ALA A 41 -7.55 12.71 2.68
C ALA A 41 -8.46 11.56 2.25
N ARG A 42 -8.72 10.58 3.13
CA ARG A 42 -9.66 9.48 2.90
C ARG A 42 -11.06 9.98 2.57
N ARG A 43 -11.60 10.91 3.35
CA ARG A 43 -12.91 11.53 3.08
C ARG A 43 -12.98 12.15 1.68
N ARG A 44 -11.94 12.86 1.23
CA ARG A 44 -11.90 13.41 -0.13
C ARG A 44 -11.81 12.33 -1.20
N ALA A 45 -11.05 11.27 -0.97
CA ALA A 45 -10.95 10.13 -1.87
C ALA A 45 -12.29 9.37 -1.99
N LEU A 46 -13.00 9.14 -0.88
CA LEU A 46 -14.32 8.51 -0.86
C LEU A 46 -15.35 9.30 -1.68
N LEU A 47 -15.30 10.63 -1.66
CA LEU A 47 -16.15 11.46 -2.53
C LEU A 47 -15.87 11.20 -4.01
N LEU A 48 -14.62 10.93 -4.38
CA LEU A 48 -14.26 10.56 -5.75
C LEU A 48 -14.74 9.15 -6.12
N VAL A 49 -14.71 8.20 -5.17
CA VAL A 49 -15.29 6.87 -5.36
C VAL A 49 -16.79 6.98 -5.61
N ALA A 50 -17.51 7.69 -4.75
CA ALA A 50 -18.96 7.90 -4.87
C ALA A 50 -19.36 8.64 -6.17
N ALA A 51 -18.54 9.59 -6.62
CA ALA A 51 -18.75 10.27 -7.90
C ALA A 51 -18.45 9.37 -9.12
N GLY A 52 -17.71 8.28 -8.93
CA GLY A 52 -17.29 7.34 -9.96
C GLY A 52 -18.32 6.26 -10.32
N GLY A 53 -19.49 6.27 -9.69
CA GLY A 53 -20.57 5.30 -9.94
C GLY A 53 -20.77 4.35 -8.77
N ASP A 54 -20.65 3.05 -9.02
CA ASP A 54 -20.84 2.02 -8.00
C ASP A 54 -19.74 2.07 -6.93
N PRO A 55 -20.05 2.38 -5.65
CA PRO A 55 -19.06 2.41 -4.58
C PRO A 55 -18.55 1.01 -4.19
N HIS A 56 -19.20 -0.06 -4.65
CA HIS A 56 -18.78 -1.44 -4.42
C HIS A 56 -17.91 -2.00 -5.55
N ARG A 57 -17.57 -1.18 -6.56
CA ARG A 57 -16.65 -1.60 -7.61
C ARG A 57 -15.27 -1.89 -7.04
N GLU A 58 -14.56 -2.81 -7.67
CA GLU A 58 -13.15 -3.05 -7.36
C GLU A 58 -12.31 -1.80 -7.67
N LEU A 59 -11.42 -1.43 -6.74
CA LEU A 59 -10.53 -0.29 -6.90
C LEU A 59 -9.25 -0.71 -7.60
N ASP A 60 -8.82 0.10 -8.58
CA ASP A 60 -7.55 -0.08 -9.27
C ASP A 60 -6.50 0.93 -8.78
N VAL A 61 -5.21 0.57 -8.81
CA VAL A 61 -4.10 1.46 -8.43
C VAL A 61 -4.05 2.75 -9.26
N ASP A 62 -4.60 2.74 -10.47
CA ASP A 62 -4.69 3.87 -11.36
C ASP A 62 -5.99 4.68 -11.22
N ASP A 63 -6.89 4.28 -10.33
CA ASP A 63 -8.13 5.03 -10.07
C ASP A 63 -7.85 6.45 -9.56
N ARG A 64 -8.74 7.36 -9.95
CA ARG A 64 -8.64 8.78 -9.57
C ARG A 64 -8.67 8.97 -8.05
N ALA A 65 -9.47 8.20 -7.33
CA ALA A 65 -9.54 8.26 -5.88
C ALA A 65 -8.21 7.88 -5.22
N VAL A 66 -7.59 6.78 -5.70
CA VAL A 66 -6.27 6.31 -5.23
C VAL A 66 -5.19 7.35 -5.53
N LYS A 67 -5.13 7.86 -6.76
CA LYS A 67 -4.17 8.91 -7.15
C LYS A 67 -4.33 10.19 -6.33
N SER A 68 -5.56 10.58 -6.03
CA SER A 68 -5.83 11.75 -5.19
C SER A 68 -5.38 11.52 -3.76
N LEU A 69 -5.66 10.37 -3.17
CA LEU A 69 -5.21 10.02 -1.82
C LEU A 69 -3.68 9.96 -1.74
N ALA A 70 -3.05 9.32 -2.73
CA ALA A 70 -1.61 9.25 -2.85
C ALA A 70 -0.98 10.66 -2.94
N ALA A 71 -1.56 11.56 -3.72
CA ALA A 71 -1.08 12.94 -3.86
C ALA A 71 -1.27 13.74 -2.55
N ASP A 72 -2.42 13.61 -1.89
CA ASP A 72 -2.74 14.33 -0.66
C ASP A 72 -1.80 13.95 0.49
N LEU A 73 -1.43 12.68 0.61
CA LEU A 73 -0.54 12.18 1.67
C LEU A 73 0.95 12.35 1.34
N TYR A 74 1.27 12.74 0.10
CA TYR A 74 2.65 12.77 -0.38
C TYR A 74 3.50 13.81 0.36
N THR A 75 4.62 13.36 0.90
CA THR A 75 5.75 14.24 1.23
C THR A 75 7.05 13.58 0.81
N LYS A 76 8.09 14.37 0.51
CA LYS A 76 9.43 13.84 0.24
C LYS A 76 9.96 12.97 1.38
N ARG A 77 9.63 13.34 2.63
CA ARG A 77 9.96 12.58 3.84
C ARG A 77 9.30 11.20 3.81
N ARG A 78 7.97 11.14 3.72
CA ARG A 78 7.23 9.86 3.71
C ARG A 78 7.63 8.95 2.54
N ARG A 79 7.91 9.52 1.37
CA ARG A 79 8.45 8.75 0.24
C ARG A 79 9.80 8.12 0.57
N ALA A 80 10.70 8.86 1.21
CA ALA A 80 12.00 8.33 1.65
C ALA A 80 11.83 7.28 2.77
N ASP A 81 10.84 7.46 3.65
CA ASP A 81 10.53 6.51 4.71
C ASP A 81 10.00 5.19 4.14
N LEU A 82 9.11 5.25 3.13
CA LEU A 82 8.63 4.07 2.40
C LEU A 82 9.78 3.33 1.73
N GLY A 83 10.72 4.06 1.10
CA GLY A 83 11.90 3.43 0.51
C GLY A 83 12.71 2.64 1.53
N ARG A 84 12.95 3.20 2.72
CA ARG A 84 13.65 2.48 3.80
C ARG A 84 12.85 1.28 4.32
N ALA A 85 11.53 1.39 4.38
CA ALA A 85 10.66 0.28 4.79
C ALA A 85 10.73 -0.87 3.77
N LEU A 86 10.74 -0.56 2.47
CA LEU A 86 10.89 -1.55 1.40
C LEU A 86 12.28 -2.20 1.42
N ASP A 87 13.34 -1.43 1.63
CA ASP A 87 14.70 -1.99 1.78
C ASP A 87 14.78 -2.97 2.96
N ALA A 88 14.18 -2.62 4.10
CA ALA A 88 14.09 -3.51 5.25
C ALA A 88 13.26 -4.76 4.96
N LEU A 89 12.15 -4.60 4.21
CA LEU A 89 11.31 -5.71 3.79
C LEU A 89 12.06 -6.68 2.89
N VAL A 90 12.79 -6.19 1.89
CA VAL A 90 13.65 -6.99 0.99
C VAL A 90 14.64 -7.85 1.77
N LEU A 91 15.26 -7.32 2.81
CA LEU A 91 16.16 -8.07 3.68
C LEU A 91 15.42 -9.15 4.49
N ARG A 92 14.19 -8.85 4.94
CA ARG A 92 13.37 -9.77 5.73
C ARG A 92 12.84 -10.94 4.91
N VAL A 93 12.45 -10.71 3.67
CA VAL A 93 11.91 -11.75 2.76
C VAL A 93 13.00 -12.44 1.93
N ARG A 94 14.28 -12.31 2.28
CA ARG A 94 15.40 -12.79 1.45
C ARG A 94 15.31 -14.27 1.05
N ASP A 95 14.68 -15.08 1.90
CA ASP A 95 14.54 -16.54 1.76
C ASP A 95 13.16 -16.94 1.19
N LEU A 96 12.34 -15.96 0.80
CA LEU A 96 10.99 -16.09 0.24
C LEU A 96 10.98 -15.55 -1.21
N PRO A 97 11.17 -16.38 -2.24
CA PRO A 97 11.48 -15.93 -3.60
C PRO A 97 10.42 -15.01 -4.23
N THR A 98 9.14 -15.35 -4.11
CA THR A 98 8.02 -14.58 -4.68
C THR A 98 7.87 -13.26 -3.94
N ALA A 99 7.88 -13.30 -2.61
CA ALA A 99 7.80 -12.09 -1.80
C ALA A 99 9.00 -11.16 -2.03
N ARG A 100 10.20 -11.73 -2.21
CA ARG A 100 11.43 -11.00 -2.49
C ARG A 100 11.40 -10.32 -3.84
N GLU A 101 10.93 -11.01 -4.88
CA GLU A 101 10.78 -10.42 -6.21
C GLU A 101 9.81 -9.24 -6.18
N GLY A 102 8.66 -9.40 -5.53
CA GLY A 102 7.69 -8.32 -5.34
C GLY A 102 8.27 -7.12 -4.56
N ALA A 103 8.99 -7.38 -3.46
CA ALA A 103 9.59 -6.32 -2.65
C ALA A 103 10.69 -5.56 -3.43
N LEU A 104 11.51 -6.26 -4.21
CA LEU A 104 12.52 -5.64 -5.08
C LEU A 104 11.88 -4.80 -6.19
N PHE A 105 10.80 -5.28 -6.79
CA PHE A 105 10.05 -4.54 -7.79
C PHE A 105 9.49 -3.23 -7.23
N LEU A 106 8.88 -3.27 -6.04
CA LEU A 106 8.37 -2.08 -5.35
C LEU A 106 9.50 -1.12 -4.95
N ALA A 107 10.64 -1.63 -4.50
CA ALA A 107 11.80 -0.80 -4.17
C ALA A 107 12.37 -0.08 -5.42
N ALA A 108 12.26 -0.70 -6.60
CA ALA A 108 12.66 -0.10 -7.88
C ALA A 108 11.66 0.95 -8.40
N ASP A 109 10.36 0.79 -8.10
CA ASP A 109 9.30 1.74 -8.44
C ASP A 109 8.55 2.26 -7.20
N LEU A 110 9.17 3.21 -6.52
CA LEU A 110 8.59 3.83 -5.33
C LEU A 110 7.30 4.62 -5.59
N ASP A 111 7.09 5.08 -6.83
CA ASP A 111 5.91 5.87 -7.15
C ASP A 111 4.69 4.94 -7.35
N LEU A 112 4.89 3.73 -7.90
CA LEU A 112 3.90 2.66 -7.85
C LEU A 112 3.66 2.19 -6.41
N ALA A 113 4.73 1.92 -5.65
CA ALA A 113 4.59 1.47 -4.26
C ALA A 113 3.78 2.46 -3.41
N TRP A 114 4.02 3.76 -3.59
CA TRP A 114 3.26 4.82 -2.91
C TRP A 114 1.76 4.81 -3.27
N ARG A 115 1.43 4.57 -4.54
CA ARG A 115 0.02 4.43 -4.97
C ARG A 115 -0.62 3.16 -4.43
N LEU A 116 0.10 2.06 -4.33
CA LEU A 116 -0.40 0.81 -3.74
C LEU A 116 -0.64 0.95 -2.22
N VAL A 117 0.18 1.72 -1.50
CA VAL A 117 -0.11 2.10 -0.11
C VAL A 117 -1.44 2.87 -0.04
N ALA A 118 -1.64 3.86 -0.91
CA ALA A 118 -2.89 4.62 -0.94
C ALA A 118 -4.11 3.73 -1.31
N LEU A 119 -3.96 2.81 -2.26
CA LEU A 119 -4.99 1.84 -2.61
C LEU A 119 -5.41 1.02 -1.38
N ALA A 120 -4.43 0.47 -0.65
CA ALA A 120 -4.70 -0.34 0.54
C ALA A 120 -5.38 0.48 1.65
N LEU A 121 -4.93 1.72 1.91
CA LEU A 121 -5.55 2.60 2.91
C LEU A 121 -6.99 2.99 2.55
N LEU A 122 -7.32 3.07 1.26
CA LEU A 122 -8.68 3.36 0.80
C LEU A 122 -9.56 2.11 0.84
N ALA A 123 -9.01 0.95 0.50
CA ALA A 123 -9.72 -0.33 0.59
C ALA A 123 -10.07 -0.70 2.04
N GLU A 124 -9.17 -0.41 2.98
CA GLU A 124 -9.40 -0.54 4.43
C GLU A 124 -10.60 0.31 4.87
N GLU A 125 -10.61 1.60 4.51
CA GLU A 125 -11.71 2.52 4.83
C GLU A 125 -13.06 2.10 4.22
N LEU A 126 -13.07 1.47 3.05
CA LEU A 126 -14.30 0.97 2.42
C LEU A 126 -14.81 -0.35 3.03
N SER A 127 -13.96 -1.02 3.82
CA SER A 127 -14.27 -2.30 4.49
C SER A 127 -14.69 -2.10 5.96
N GLU A 128 -14.55 -0.89 6.50
CA GLU A 128 -15.06 -0.47 7.82
C GLU A 128 -16.56 -0.14 7.78
#